data_AF-A0A535CA20-F1
#
_entry.id   AF-A0A535CA20-F1
#
_cell.length_a   1.000
_cell.length_b   1.000
_cell.length_c   1.000
_cell.angle_alpha   90.00
_cell.angle_beta   90.00
_cell.angle_gamma   90.00
#
_symmetry.space_group_name_H-M   'P 1'
#
loop_
_entity.id
_entity.type
_entity.pdbx_description
1 polymer ?
#
loop_
_entity_poly.entity_id
_entity_poly.type
_entity_poly.pdbx_seq_one_letter_code
_entity_poly.pdbx_strand_id
1 'polypeptide(L)'
;MSVSRIARLTYRWLAWLFVACVVVQFFLAGLGVFAGASNFELHRNWGYTFGYLLIVMVIAALVGRMPRAAWAAPLGVMVLFALQSVLVAFRTDAPMIAALHPVNAVAIFTASLWIARSSAAWQRGRAPETRSSASEPAPSEAS
;
A
#
# COMPACT_ATOMS: atom_id res chain seq x y z
N MET A 1 -2.46 -24.60 2.20
CA MET A 1 -1.74 -23.42 2.72
C MET A 1 -2.58 -22.76 3.80
N SER A 2 -2.00 -22.26 4.90
CA SER A 2 -2.80 -21.55 5.92
C SER A 2 -3.35 -20.23 5.37
N VAL A 3 -4.54 -19.82 5.83
CA VAL A 3 -5.19 -18.54 5.45
C VAL A 3 -4.23 -17.36 5.59
N SER A 4 -3.47 -17.35 6.68
CA SER A 4 -2.47 -16.32 6.96
C SER A 4 -1.33 -16.29 5.93
N ARG A 5 -0.88 -17.46 5.42
CA ARG A 5 0.13 -17.52 4.35
C ARG A 5 -0.43 -17.04 3.01
N ILE A 6 -1.67 -17.41 2.68
CA ILE A 6 -2.35 -16.93 1.48
C ILE A 6 -2.47 -15.40 1.53
N ALA A 7 -2.96 -14.85 2.65
CA ALA A 7 -3.10 -13.40 2.82
C ALA A 7 -1.78 -12.64 2.64
N ARG A 8 -0.66 -13.14 3.18
CA ARG A 8 0.67 -12.54 2.99
C ARG A 8 1.15 -12.59 1.53
N LEU A 9 0.86 -13.67 0.82
CA LEU A 9 1.20 -13.79 -0.60
C LEU A 9 0.34 -12.85 -1.45
N THR A 10 -0.98 -12.81 -1.19
CA THR A 10 -1.92 -11.88 -1.81
C THR A 10 -1.48 -10.43 -1.60
N TYR A 11 -1.11 -10.05 -0.38
CA TYR A 11 -0.59 -8.71 -0.08
C TYR A 11 0.59 -8.33 -0.99
N ARG A 12 1.57 -9.23 -1.14
CA ARG A 12 2.75 -8.97 -1.98
C ARG A 12 2.36 -8.74 -3.45
N TRP A 13 1.48 -9.58 -3.99
CA TRP A 13 1.02 -9.43 -5.37
C TRP A 13 0.23 -8.14 -5.57
N LEU A 14 -0.67 -7.81 -4.64
CA LEU A 14 -1.43 -6.56 -4.67
C LEU A 14 -0.53 -5.33 -4.61
N ALA A 15 0.54 -5.36 -3.80
CA ALA A 15 1.49 -4.25 -3.71
C ALA A 15 2.18 -3.97 -5.06
N TRP A 16 2.65 -5.01 -5.75
CA TRP A 16 3.26 -4.86 -7.08
C TRP A 16 2.24 -4.49 -8.16
N LEU A 17 1.03 -5.07 -8.10
CA LEU A 17 -0.07 -4.69 -8.97
C LEU A 17 -0.41 -3.20 -8.82
N PHE A 18 -0.47 -2.70 -7.59
CA PHE A 18 -0.73 -1.29 -7.32
C PHE A 18 0.36 -0.39 -7.93
N VAL A 19 1.64 -0.76 -7.81
CA VAL A 19 2.74 -0.04 -8.47
C VAL A 19 2.54 0.00 -9.99
N ALA A 20 2.21 -1.13 -10.61
CA ALA A 20 1.93 -1.19 -12.04
C ALA A 20 0.74 -0.29 -12.43
N CYS A 21 -0.35 -0.28 -11.64
CA CYS A 21 -1.49 0.60 -11.85
C CYS A 21 -1.11 2.09 -11.77
N VAL A 22 -0.21 2.48 -10.86
CA VAL A 22 0.31 3.85 -10.76
C VAL A 22 1.17 4.21 -11.99
N VAL A 23 1.97 3.28 -12.52
CA VAL A 23 2.69 3.51 -13.78
C VAL A 23 1.71 3.75 -14.94
N VAL A 24 0.63 2.96 -15.00
CA VAL A 24 -0.46 3.19 -15.98
C VAL A 24 -1.11 4.56 -15.78
N GLN A 25 -1.28 5.05 -14.54
CA GLN A 25 -1.78 6.41 -14.30
C GLN A 25 -0.90 7.48 -14.94
N PHE A 26 0.43 7.37 -14.85
CA PHE A 26 1.33 8.33 -15.49
C PHE A 26 1.18 8.30 -17.01
N PHE A 27 1.07 7.11 -17.61
CA PHE A 27 0.80 6.98 -19.03
C PHE A 27 -0.53 7.63 -19.43
N LEU A 28 -1.62 7.36 -18.69
CA LEU A 28 -2.94 7.93 -18.99
C LEU A 28 -2.98 9.45 -18.78
N ALA A 29 -2.25 9.99 -17.80
CA ALA A 29 -2.08 11.43 -17.64
C ALA A 29 -1.34 12.03 -18.84
N GLY A 30 -0.27 11.38 -19.29
CA GLY A 30 0.44 11.75 -20.51
C GLY A 30 -0.46 11.71 -21.75
N LEU A 31 -1.36 10.71 -21.85
CA LEU A 31 -2.34 10.62 -22.92
C LEU A 31 -3.32 11.82 -22.88
N GLY A 32 -3.74 12.26 -21.70
CA GLY A 32 -4.52 13.50 -21.52
C GLY A 32 -3.80 14.75 -22.03
N VAL A 33 -2.47 14.82 -21.82
CA VAL A 33 -1.63 15.95 -22.28
C VAL A 33 -1.41 15.91 -23.78
N PHE A 34 -1.02 14.76 -24.34
CA PHE A 34 -0.51 14.66 -25.71
C PHE A 34 -1.54 14.17 -26.74
N ALA A 35 -2.56 13.42 -26.32
CA ALA A 35 -3.58 12.85 -27.20
C ALA A 35 -4.99 13.41 -26.94
N GLY A 36 -5.10 14.49 -26.17
CA GLY A 36 -6.33 15.25 -25.97
C GLY A 36 -6.94 15.08 -24.58
N ALA A 37 -7.55 16.17 -24.09
CA ALA A 37 -8.03 16.29 -22.72
C ALA A 37 -9.15 15.31 -22.34
N SER A 38 -9.88 14.74 -23.30
CA SER A 38 -10.88 13.70 -23.03
C SER A 38 -10.25 12.45 -22.38
N ASN A 39 -8.97 12.17 -22.63
CA ASN A 39 -8.27 11.04 -22.01
C ASN A 39 -8.03 11.24 -20.49
N PHE A 40 -8.18 12.45 -19.95
CA PHE A 40 -8.15 12.64 -18.50
C PHE A 40 -9.32 11.95 -17.79
N GLU A 41 -10.43 11.68 -18.48
CA GLU A 41 -11.52 10.88 -17.92
C GLU A 41 -11.08 9.43 -17.68
N LEU A 42 -10.32 8.86 -18.63
CA LEU A 42 -9.76 7.52 -18.51
C LEU A 42 -8.75 7.45 -17.35
N HIS A 43 -7.83 8.43 -17.25
CA HIS A 43 -6.92 8.60 -16.12
C HIS A 43 -7.67 8.68 -14.78
N ARG A 44 -8.75 9.48 -14.71
CA ARG A 44 -9.52 9.65 -13.49
C ARG A 44 -10.23 8.35 -13.08
N ASN A 45 -10.95 7.74 -14.01
CA ASN A 45 -11.75 6.55 -13.75
C ASN A 45 -10.87 5.33 -13.42
N TRP A 46 -9.72 5.19 -14.08
CA TRP A 46 -8.71 4.20 -13.71
C TRP A 46 -8.23 4.41 -12.27
N GLY A 47 -7.85 5.64 -11.91
CA GLY A 47 -7.52 6.03 -10.53
C GLY A 47 -8.53 5.56 -9.49
N TYR A 48 -9.82 5.88 -9.70
CA TYR A 48 -10.88 5.45 -8.78
C TYR A 48 -11.09 3.94 -8.74
N THR A 49 -10.76 3.23 -9.81
CA THR A 49 -10.95 1.78 -9.90
C THR A 49 -9.88 1.02 -9.12
N PHE A 50 -8.60 1.32 -9.31
CA PHE A 50 -7.54 0.56 -8.62
C PHE A 50 -7.27 1.06 -7.19
N GLY A 51 -7.80 2.23 -6.79
CA GLY A 51 -7.73 2.71 -5.40
C GLY A 51 -8.26 1.69 -4.38
N TYR A 52 -9.25 0.88 -4.75
CA TYR A 52 -9.78 -0.20 -3.90
C TYR A 52 -8.74 -1.27 -3.53
N LEU A 53 -7.68 -1.45 -4.33
CA LEU A 53 -6.60 -2.39 -4.00
C LEU A 53 -5.95 -2.07 -2.65
N LEU A 54 -5.86 -0.79 -2.27
CA LEU A 54 -5.32 -0.38 -0.97
C LEU A 54 -6.15 -0.93 0.18
N ILE A 55 -7.49 -0.95 0.06
CA ILE A 55 -8.40 -1.53 1.06
C ILE A 55 -8.13 -3.03 1.19
N VAL A 56 -8.05 -3.72 0.06
CA VAL A 56 -7.76 -5.17 0.04
C VAL A 56 -6.38 -5.46 0.65
N MET A 57 -5.38 -4.60 0.41
CA MET A 57 -4.07 -4.72 1.04
C MET A 57 -4.14 -4.56 2.56
N VAL A 58 -4.89 -3.58 3.08
CA VAL A 58 -5.09 -3.42 4.53
C VAL A 58 -5.72 -4.68 5.13
N ILE A 59 -6.78 -5.20 4.51
CA ILE A 59 -7.45 -6.43 4.95
C ILE A 59 -6.47 -7.62 4.92
N ALA A 60 -5.73 -7.79 3.83
CA ALA A 60 -4.75 -8.86 3.68
C ALA A 60 -3.62 -8.77 4.73
N ALA A 61 -3.17 -7.56 5.08
CA ALA A 61 -2.18 -7.36 6.14
C ALA A 61 -2.72 -7.76 7.52
N LEU A 62 -3.96 -7.39 7.83
CA LEU A 62 -4.62 -7.75 9.09
C LEU A 62 -4.85 -9.27 9.21
N VAL A 63 -5.42 -9.90 8.18
CA VAL A 63 -5.64 -11.36 8.11
C VAL A 63 -4.30 -12.12 8.13
N GLY A 64 -3.28 -11.57 7.45
CA GLY A 64 -1.92 -12.09 7.42
C GLY A 64 -1.14 -11.89 8.72
N ARG A 65 -1.72 -11.19 9.72
CA ARG A 65 -1.07 -10.81 10.99
C ARG A 65 0.29 -10.14 10.76
N MET A 66 0.35 -9.29 9.74
CA MET A 66 1.55 -8.59 9.31
C MET A 66 1.89 -7.43 10.27
N PRO A 67 3.16 -6.96 10.32
CA PRO A 67 3.55 -5.85 11.17
C PRO A 67 2.77 -4.57 10.88
N ARG A 68 2.74 -3.63 11.83
CA ARG A 68 1.99 -2.38 11.74
C ARG A 68 2.23 -1.61 10.44
N ALA A 69 3.48 -1.57 9.99
CA ALA A 69 3.86 -0.92 8.73
C ALA A 69 3.07 -1.45 7.52
N ALA A 70 2.75 -2.74 7.48
CA ALA A 70 2.08 -3.37 6.35
C ALA A 70 0.61 -2.93 6.18
N TRP A 71 -0.09 -2.57 7.26
CA TRP A 71 -1.45 -2.06 7.17
C TRP A 71 -1.52 -0.52 7.27
N ALA A 72 -0.61 0.12 7.99
CA ALA A 72 -0.60 1.57 8.15
C ALA A 72 -0.13 2.30 6.88
N ALA A 73 0.85 1.75 6.15
CA ALA A 73 1.37 2.41 4.97
C ALA A 73 0.37 2.48 3.80
N PRO A 74 -0.40 1.43 3.46
CA PRO A 74 -1.49 1.54 2.49
C PRO A 74 -2.56 2.55 2.88
N LEU A 75 -2.86 2.71 4.18
CA LEU A 75 -3.75 3.78 4.65
C LEU A 75 -3.15 5.17 4.41
N GLY A 76 -1.84 5.35 4.66
CA GLY A 76 -1.15 6.58 4.31
C GLY A 76 -1.23 6.88 2.81
N VAL A 77 -1.05 5.86 1.96
CA VAL A 77 -1.23 6.02 0.51
C VAL A 77 -2.67 6.38 0.15
N MET A 78 -3.68 5.85 0.86
CA MET A 78 -5.09 6.24 0.67
C MET A 78 -5.32 7.73 0.93
N VAL A 79 -4.68 8.29 1.98
CA VAL A 79 -4.74 9.72 2.27
C VAL A 79 -4.11 10.53 1.14
N LEU A 80 -2.93 10.12 0.65
CA LEU A 80 -2.31 10.75 -0.53
C LEU A 80 -3.19 10.64 -1.77
N PHE A 81 -3.91 9.53 -1.93
CA PHE A 81 -4.85 9.31 -3.03
C PHE A 81 -6.04 10.26 -2.96
N ALA A 82 -6.65 10.43 -1.78
CA ALA A 82 -7.70 11.41 -1.55
C ALA A 82 -7.20 12.84 -1.80
N LEU A 83 -5.96 13.13 -1.39
CA LEU A 83 -5.30 14.41 -1.65
C LEU A 83 -5.17 14.68 -3.16
N GLN A 84 -5.05 13.67 -4.04
CA GLN A 84 -5.06 13.91 -5.48
C GLN A 84 -6.32 14.60 -5.96
N SER A 85 -7.49 14.17 -5.49
CA SER A 85 -8.78 14.78 -5.83
C SER A 85 -8.89 16.19 -5.28
N VAL A 86 -8.40 16.41 -4.06
CA VAL A 86 -8.37 17.74 -3.42
C VAL A 86 -7.50 18.70 -4.23
N LEU A 87 -6.28 18.32 -4.61
CA LEU A 87 -5.39 19.17 -5.38
C LEU A 87 -5.99 19.56 -6.74
N VAL A 88 -6.65 18.63 -7.44
CA VAL A 88 -7.32 18.91 -8.71
C VAL A 88 -8.53 19.83 -8.56
N ALA A 89 -9.20 19.84 -7.40
CA ALA A 89 -10.32 20.74 -7.14
C ALA A 89 -9.90 22.22 -7.18
N PHE A 90 -8.63 22.52 -6.87
CA PHE A 90 -8.07 23.88 -6.91
C PHE A 90 -7.63 24.35 -8.30
N ARG A 91 -7.86 23.58 -9.37
CA ARG A 91 -7.33 23.88 -10.71
C ARG A 91 -7.76 25.25 -11.28
N THR A 92 -8.91 25.78 -10.88
CA THR A 92 -9.40 27.10 -11.31
C THR A 92 -8.95 28.21 -10.36
N ASP A 93 -9.08 27.98 -9.05
CA ASP A 93 -8.96 29.05 -8.05
C ASP A 93 -7.53 29.24 -7.56
N ALA A 94 -6.73 28.17 -7.55
CA ALA A 94 -5.33 28.17 -7.12
C ALA A 94 -4.49 27.17 -7.93
N PRO A 95 -4.20 27.47 -9.21
CA PRO A 95 -3.49 26.55 -10.12
C PRO A 95 -2.08 26.17 -9.63
N MET A 96 -1.42 27.06 -8.87
CA MET A 96 -0.13 26.75 -8.23
C MET A 96 -0.24 25.66 -7.16
N ILE A 97 -1.36 25.60 -6.43
CA ILE A 97 -1.65 24.51 -5.49
C ILE A 97 -2.00 23.24 -6.28
N ALA A 98 -2.82 23.35 -7.33
CA ALA A 98 -3.16 22.21 -8.17
C ALA A 98 -1.93 21.57 -8.84
N ALA A 99 -0.89 22.36 -9.13
CA ALA A 99 0.38 21.87 -9.66
C ALA A 99 1.13 20.90 -8.72
N LEU A 100 0.73 20.80 -7.45
CA LEU A 100 1.23 19.77 -6.54
C LEU A 100 0.67 18.37 -6.86
N HIS A 101 -0.37 18.24 -7.68
CA HIS A 101 -0.94 16.95 -8.08
C HIS A 101 0.10 15.95 -8.62
N PRO A 102 0.92 16.28 -9.63
CA PRO A 102 1.99 15.40 -10.10
C PRO A 102 3.08 15.15 -9.03
N VAL A 103 3.38 16.13 -8.15
CA VAL A 103 4.34 15.94 -7.05
C VAL A 103 3.83 14.91 -6.04
N ASN A 104 2.55 15.01 -5.67
CA ASN A 104 1.88 14.03 -4.82
C ASN A 104 1.80 12.65 -5.51
N ALA A 105 1.74 12.60 -6.84
CA ALA A 105 1.74 11.34 -7.58
C ALA A 105 3.11 10.63 -7.49
N VAL A 106 4.21 11.39 -7.50
CA VAL A 106 5.55 10.87 -7.20
C VAL A 106 5.59 10.32 -5.77
N ALA A 107 5.05 11.03 -4.78
CA ALA A 107 4.99 10.54 -3.41
C ALA A 107 4.22 9.20 -3.29
N ILE A 108 3.07 9.07 -3.95
CA ILE A 108 2.29 7.82 -4.03
C ILE A 108 3.11 6.71 -4.68
N PHE A 109 3.78 6.98 -5.80
CA PHE A 109 4.61 6.01 -6.49
C PHE A 109 5.77 5.54 -5.61
N THR A 110 6.50 6.46 -4.97
CA THR A 110 7.61 6.12 -4.08
C THR A 110 7.14 5.32 -2.86
N ALA A 111 6.04 5.73 -2.23
CA ALA A 111 5.46 5.02 -1.09
C ALA A 111 4.99 3.60 -1.47
N SER A 112 4.31 3.46 -2.62
CA SER A 112 3.86 2.15 -3.11
C SER A 112 5.03 1.23 -3.48
N LEU A 113 6.09 1.77 -4.10
CA LEU A 113 7.29 1.00 -4.39
C LEU A 113 8.00 0.54 -3.10
N TRP A 114 8.08 1.42 -2.10
CA TRP A 114 8.61 1.06 -0.78
C TRP A 114 7.79 -0.06 -0.10
N ILE A 115 6.45 0.03 -0.15
CA ILE A 115 5.54 -1.02 0.34
C ILE A 115 5.81 -2.35 -0.38
N ALA A 116 5.86 -2.32 -1.72
CA ALA A 116 6.05 -3.51 -2.55
C ALA A 116 7.40 -4.19 -2.27
N ARG A 117 8.49 -3.42 -2.13
CA ARG A 117 9.83 -3.94 -1.78
C ARG A 117 9.88 -4.47 -0.34
N SER A 118 9.23 -3.80 0.59
CA SER A 118 9.21 -4.19 2.01
C SER A 118 8.34 -5.42 2.27
N SER A 119 7.38 -5.72 1.39
CA SER A 119 6.46 -6.84 1.52
C SER A 119 7.14 -8.20 1.72
N ALA A 120 8.31 -8.42 1.11
CA ALA A 120 9.10 -9.64 1.26
C ALA A 120 9.64 -9.80 2.70
N ALA A 121 10.10 -8.71 3.32
CA ALA A 121 10.56 -8.72 4.70
C ALA A 121 9.40 -8.99 5.67
N TRP A 122 8.21 -8.44 5.38
CA TRP A 122 7.01 -8.65 6.19
C TRP A 122 6.39 -10.04 6.06
N GLN A 123 6.86 -10.88 5.12
CA GLN A 123 6.44 -12.28 5.03
C GLN A 123 7.01 -13.15 6.14
N ARG A 124 8.19 -12.76 6.66
CA ARG A 124 8.84 -13.40 7.79
C ARG A 124 8.18 -12.86 9.06
N GLY A 125 7.01 -13.39 9.41
CA GLY A 125 6.38 -13.07 10.69
C GLY A 125 7.34 -13.34 11.85
N ARG A 126 7.16 -12.64 12.99
CA ARG A 126 7.84 -12.98 14.25
C ARG A 126 7.73 -14.49 14.43
N ALA A 127 8.87 -15.19 14.39
CA ALA A 127 8.90 -16.56 14.90
C ALA A 127 8.30 -16.51 16.31
N PRO A 128 7.48 -17.49 16.72
CA PRO A 128 7.18 -17.63 18.12
C PRO A 128 8.54 -17.64 18.81
N GLU A 129 8.82 -16.69 19.69
CA GLU A 129 9.84 -16.91 20.71
C GLU A 129 9.40 -18.21 21.35
N THR A 130 10.11 -19.29 21.04
CA THR A 130 10.09 -20.51 21.82
C THR A 130 10.45 -19.99 23.20
N ARG A 131 9.45 -19.78 24.05
CA ARG A 131 9.67 -19.58 25.47
C ARG A 131 10.44 -20.82 25.87
N SER A 132 11.74 -20.64 26.03
CA SER A 132 12.62 -21.56 26.71
C SER A 132 12.20 -21.55 28.18
N SER A 133 10.99 -22.05 28.46
CA SER A 133 10.56 -22.50 29.78
C SER A 133 10.69 -24.01 29.80
N ALA A 134 11.89 -24.49 29.49
CA ALA A 134 12.32 -25.82 29.87
C ALA A 134 13.43 -25.60 30.91
N SER A 135 13.26 -26.23 32.06
CA SER A 135 14.15 -26.27 33.22
C SER A 135 13.98 -25.18 34.27
N GLU A 136 12.87 -25.22 35.01
CA GLU A 136 12.98 -25.11 36.47
C GLU A 136 12.60 -26.48 37.06
N PRO A 137 13.57 -27.28 37.53
CA PRO A 137 13.28 -28.58 38.15
C PRO A 137 12.61 -28.39 39.51
N ALA A 138 11.67 -29.30 39.80
CA ALA A 138 10.89 -29.39 41.04
C ALA A 138 11.76 -29.68 42.29
N PRO A 139 11.22 -29.49 43.51
CA PRO A 139 11.97 -29.14 44.72
C PRO A 139 12.79 -30.30 45.30
N SER A 140 13.96 -29.97 45.88
CA SER A 140 14.78 -30.93 46.61
C SER A 140 14.12 -31.29 47.95
N GLU A 141 13.56 -32.49 48.03
CA GLU A 141 13.43 -33.20 49.31
C GLU A 141 14.79 -33.83 49.68
N ALA A 142 15.37 -33.34 50.78
CA ALA A 142 16.38 -33.95 51.66
C ALA A 142 16.89 -32.81 52.58
N SER A 143 16.85 -32.85 53.91
CA SER A 143 16.85 -33.95 54.90
C SER A 143 16.17 -33.49 56.19
#